data_AF-A0A1Q5I6A9-F1
#
_entry.id   AF-A0A1Q5I6A9-F1
#
_cell.length_a   1.000
_cell.length_b   1.000
_cell.length_c   1.000
_cell.angle_alpha   90.00
_cell.angle_beta   90.00
_cell.angle_gamma   90.00
#
_symmetry.space_group_name_H-M   'P 1'
#
loop_
_entity.id
_entity.type
_entity.pdbx_description
1 polymer ?
#
loop_
_entity_poly.entity_id
_entity_poly.type
_entity_poly.pdbx_seq_one_letter_code
_entity_poly.pdbx_strand_id
1 'polypeptide(L)'
;MTDTIASSTPLITGPVQQYIEALLRRSLDDRLSHLERIEQLEKDGHRIIDAGQTYGEAWEITDWRTGELIERGIGGDKGYDMAVRRLDPAGKWILHENVDNDDDQEAVEPVGVPASFADLLQDWLSLTSTPDEDVAAVVGWSVEEVARHREED
;
A
#
# COMPACT_ATOMS: atom_id res chain seq x y z
N MET A 1 -55.18 -9.60 7.09
CA MET A 1 -53.75 -10.00 7.02
C MET A 1 -53.36 -9.96 5.56
N THR A 2 -52.66 -8.91 5.15
CA THR A 2 -52.13 -8.73 3.80
C THR A 2 -50.62 -8.87 3.93
N ASP A 3 -50.09 -9.97 3.40
CA ASP A 3 -48.66 -10.21 3.29
C ASP A 3 -48.03 -9.19 2.33
N THR A 4 -47.16 -8.35 2.88
CA THR A 4 -46.25 -7.51 2.11
C THR A 4 -45.09 -8.38 1.66
N ILE A 5 -45.11 -8.81 0.40
CA ILE A 5 -43.93 -9.41 -0.23
C ILE A 5 -42.92 -8.28 -0.41
N ALA A 6 -41.89 -8.27 0.43
CA ALA A 6 -40.70 -7.47 0.22
C ALA A 6 -40.04 -7.94 -1.08
N SER A 7 -40.22 -7.16 -2.15
CA SER A 7 -39.39 -7.27 -3.35
C SER A 7 -37.95 -6.96 -2.96
N SER A 8 -37.16 -8.01 -2.74
CA SER A 8 -35.70 -7.89 -2.68
C SER A 8 -35.23 -7.74 -4.13
N THR A 9 -35.14 -6.50 -4.59
CA THR A 9 -34.52 -6.16 -5.87
C THR A 9 -33.05 -6.61 -5.80
N PRO A 10 -32.54 -7.41 -6.74
CA PRO A 10 -31.10 -7.67 -6.80
C PRO A 10 -30.39 -6.33 -7.03
N LEU A 11 -29.43 -5.99 -6.17
CA LEU A 11 -28.51 -4.88 -6.39
C LEU A 11 -27.79 -5.18 -7.73
N ILE A 12 -28.23 -4.53 -8.80
CA ILE A 12 -27.49 -4.54 -10.06
C ILE A 12 -26.22 -3.75 -9.78
N THR A 13 -25.12 -4.47 -9.52
CA THR A 13 -23.79 -3.92 -9.33
C THR A 13 -23.41 -3.13 -10.59
N GLY A 14 -23.25 -1.82 -10.48
CA GLY A 14 -22.88 -0.97 -11.62
C GLY A 14 -21.37 -1.06 -11.95
N PRO A 15 -20.94 -0.67 -13.16
CA PRO A 15 -19.51 -0.68 -13.54
C PRO A 15 -18.60 0.11 -12.59
N VAL A 16 -19.09 1.23 -12.05
CA VAL A 16 -18.36 2.04 -11.06
C VAL A 16 -18.12 1.27 -9.77
N GLN A 17 -19.15 0.60 -9.26
CA GLN A 17 -19.06 -0.21 -8.05
C GLN A 17 -18.04 -1.34 -8.24
N GLN A 18 -18.15 -2.09 -9.34
CA GLN A 18 -17.22 -3.19 -9.65
C GLN A 18 -15.78 -2.70 -9.78
N TYR A 19 -15.58 -1.52 -10.38
CA TYR A 19 -14.25 -0.94 -10.52
C TYR A 19 -13.64 -0.56 -9.17
N ILE A 20 -14.39 0.10 -8.28
CA ILE A 20 -13.90 0.47 -6.95
C ILE A 20 -13.65 -0.78 -6.10
N GLU A 21 -14.51 -1.80 -6.18
CA GLU A 21 -14.28 -3.09 -5.51
C GLU A 21 -12.99 -3.75 -5.99
N ALA A 22 -12.70 -3.71 -7.29
CA ALA A 22 -11.46 -4.26 -7.85
C ALA A 22 -10.22 -3.49 -7.38
N LEU A 23 -10.28 -2.16 -7.32
CA LEU A 23 -9.21 -1.33 -6.78
C LEU A 23 -8.94 -1.62 -5.30
N LEU A 24 -9.99 -1.71 -4.48
CA LEU A 24 -9.86 -2.03 -3.05
C LEU A 24 -9.24 -3.40 -2.84
N ARG A 25 -9.74 -4.44 -3.53
CA ARG A 25 -9.18 -5.80 -3.43
C ARG A 25 -7.72 -5.82 -3.82
N ARG A 26 -7.38 -5.15 -4.92
CA ARG A 26 -5.99 -5.04 -5.36
C ARG A 26 -5.10 -4.37 -4.32
N SER A 27 -5.53 -3.25 -3.74
CA SER A 27 -4.79 -2.57 -2.66
C SER A 27 -4.44 -3.52 -1.51
N LEU A 28 -5.39 -4.34 -1.07
CA LEU A 28 -5.13 -5.34 -0.03
C LEU A 28 -4.20 -6.47 -0.51
N ASP A 29 -4.43 -7.00 -1.71
CA ASP A 29 -3.62 -8.09 -2.27
C ASP A 29 -2.15 -7.65 -2.47
N ASP A 30 -1.93 -6.42 -2.96
CA ASP A 30 -0.60 -5.82 -3.15
C ASP A 30 0.10 -5.68 -1.79
N ARG A 31 -0.59 -5.15 -0.78
CA ARG A 31 -0.08 -5.02 0.60
C ARG A 31 0.26 -6.36 1.25
N LEU A 32 -0.62 -7.35 1.13
CA LEU A 32 -0.35 -8.70 1.67
C LEU A 32 0.83 -9.35 0.95
N SER A 33 0.95 -9.17 -0.37
CA SER A 33 2.08 -9.68 -1.15
C SER A 33 3.40 -9.00 -0.76
N HIS A 34 3.37 -7.69 -0.50
CA HIS A 34 4.50 -6.92 0.01
C HIS A 34 4.98 -7.48 1.36
N LEU A 35 4.06 -7.68 2.31
CA LEU A 35 4.38 -8.23 3.63
C LEU A 35 4.90 -9.68 3.56
N GLU A 36 4.33 -10.52 2.69
CA GLU A 36 4.85 -11.87 2.43
C GLU A 36 6.28 -11.82 1.85
N ARG A 37 6.54 -10.86 0.95
CA ARG A 37 7.86 -10.67 0.35
C ARG A 37 8.89 -10.25 1.39
N ILE A 38 8.55 -9.31 2.27
CA ILE A 38 9.35 -8.91 3.43
C ILE A 38 9.67 -10.14 4.30
N GLU A 39 8.64 -10.91 4.67
CA GLU A 39 8.82 -12.08 5.54
C GLU A 39 9.76 -13.12 4.90
N GLN A 40 9.63 -13.33 3.58
CA GLN A 40 10.50 -14.25 2.85
C GLN A 40 11.95 -13.74 2.80
N LEU A 41 12.18 -12.45 2.55
CA LEU A 41 13.50 -11.85 2.58
C LEU A 41 14.16 -11.98 3.96
N GLU A 42 13.40 -11.72 5.03
CA GLU A 42 13.85 -11.90 6.41
C GLU A 42 14.24 -13.37 6.69
N LYS A 43 13.44 -14.34 6.23
CA LYS A 43 13.75 -15.79 6.32
C LYS A 43 15.02 -16.16 5.54
N ASP A 44 15.28 -15.51 4.41
CA ASP A 44 16.48 -15.69 3.60
C ASP A 44 17.72 -14.97 4.16
N GLY A 45 17.59 -14.37 5.35
CA GLY A 45 18.67 -13.72 6.09
C GLY A 45 18.97 -12.30 5.63
N HIS A 46 18.03 -11.64 4.93
CA HIS A 46 18.10 -10.22 4.64
C HIS A 46 17.57 -9.40 5.83
N ARG A 47 18.06 -8.16 5.96
CA ARG A 47 17.50 -7.17 6.90
C ARG A 47 16.83 -6.07 6.10
N ILE A 48 15.58 -5.78 6.42
CA ILE A 48 14.85 -4.67 5.81
C ILE A 48 15.05 -3.42 6.67
N ILE A 49 15.40 -2.31 6.02
CA ILE A 49 15.68 -1.04 6.68
C ILE A 49 14.93 0.10 6.00
N ASP A 50 14.56 1.12 6.77
CA ASP A 50 14.28 2.44 6.21
C ASP A 50 15.57 3.27 6.32
N ALA A 51 15.95 3.94 5.25
CA ALA A 51 17.05 4.88 5.32
C ALA A 51 16.87 6.00 4.32
N GLY A 52 17.35 7.18 4.70
CA GLY A 52 17.23 8.34 3.85
C GLY A 52 17.88 9.58 4.45
N GLN A 53 17.95 10.60 3.61
CA GLN A 53 18.36 11.94 4.00
C GLN A 53 17.25 12.57 4.86
N THR A 54 17.62 13.14 6.00
CA THR A 54 16.67 13.81 6.90
C THR A 54 16.68 15.32 6.73
N TYR A 55 17.85 15.95 6.88
CA TYR A 55 18.00 17.39 6.65
C TYR A 55 19.43 17.78 6.25
N GLY A 56 19.57 18.56 5.17
CA GLY A 56 20.88 18.98 4.69
C GLY A 56 21.75 17.77 4.40
N GLU A 57 22.94 17.68 4.98
CA GLU A 57 23.80 16.49 4.80
C GLU A 57 23.53 15.36 5.81
N ALA A 58 22.49 15.46 6.64
CA ALA A 58 22.16 14.46 7.63
C ALA A 58 21.35 13.30 7.05
N TRP A 59 21.57 12.10 7.59
CA TRP A 59 20.90 10.86 7.19
C TRP A 59 20.64 9.98 8.42
N GLU A 60 19.64 9.11 8.31
CA GLU A 60 19.29 8.10 9.32
C GLU A 60 19.04 6.75 8.67
N ILE A 61 19.30 5.68 9.44
CA ILE A 61 19.00 4.29 9.11
C ILE A 61 18.25 3.70 10.29
N THR A 62 17.04 3.21 10.06
CA THR A 62 16.17 2.59 11.06
C THR A 62 15.80 1.17 10.65
N ASP A 63 15.56 0.32 11.63
CA ASP A 63 14.96 -0.99 11.40
C ASP A 63 13.49 -0.79 11.02
N TRP A 64 13.06 -1.31 9.86
CA TRP A 64 11.73 -1.02 9.33
C TRP A 64 10.61 -1.51 10.27
N ARG A 65 10.84 -2.66 10.93
CA ARG A 65 9.81 -3.36 11.70
C ARG A 65 9.61 -2.71 13.07
N THR A 66 10.69 -2.20 13.67
CA THR A 66 10.66 -1.65 15.03
C THR A 66 10.75 -0.14 15.09
N GLY A 67 11.15 0.52 13.99
CA GLY A 67 11.52 1.92 13.96
C GLY A 67 12.78 2.23 14.78
N GLU A 68 13.53 1.22 15.23
CA GLU A 68 14.73 1.43 16.04
C GLU A 68 15.82 2.08 15.20
N LEU A 69 16.37 3.21 15.67
CA LEU A 69 17.51 3.86 15.05
C LEU A 69 18.74 2.95 15.11
N ILE A 70 19.21 2.54 13.93
CA ILE A 70 20.43 1.75 13.78
C ILE A 70 21.63 2.69 13.74
N GLU A 71 21.59 3.71 12.89
CA GLU A 71 22.65 4.72 12.82
C GLU A 71 22.13 6.03 12.23
N ARG A 72 22.79 7.13 12.60
CA ARG A 72 22.62 8.44 11.96
C ARG A 72 23.96 9.11 11.75
N GLY A 73 24.04 9.97 10.75
CA GLY A 73 25.26 10.69 10.47
C GLY A 73 25.05 11.95 9.66
N ILE A 74 26.18 12.55 9.28
CA ILE A 74 26.29 13.69 8.39
C ILE A 74 27.25 13.36 7.24
N GLY A 75 27.33 14.22 6.22
CA GLY A 75 28.19 14.04 5.06
C GLY A 75 27.47 13.46 3.83
N GLY A 76 26.13 13.50 3.82
CA GLY A 76 25.27 13.10 2.71
C GLY A 76 25.51 11.66 2.28
N ASP A 77 25.31 11.39 0.99
CA ASP A 77 25.40 10.07 0.38
C ASP A 77 26.74 9.38 0.65
N LYS A 78 27.85 10.13 0.68
CA LYS A 78 29.18 9.55 0.97
C LYS A 78 29.28 9.03 2.40
N GLY A 79 28.73 9.79 3.36
CA GLY A 79 28.70 9.37 4.76
C GLY A 79 27.81 8.14 4.95
N TYR A 80 26.65 8.16 4.30
CA TYR A 80 25.70 7.05 4.27
C TYR A 80 26.32 5.77 3.67
N ASP A 81 26.91 5.85 2.47
CA ASP A 81 27.56 4.72 1.78
C ASP A 81 28.66 4.08 2.64
N MET A 82 29.45 4.91 3.34
CA MET A 82 30.47 4.42 4.25
C MET A 82 29.87 3.68 5.46
N ALA A 83 28.76 4.18 6.00
CA ALA A 83 28.06 3.51 7.09
C ALA A 83 27.46 2.18 6.63
N VAL A 84 26.74 2.14 5.50
CA VAL A 84 26.15 0.91 4.94
C VAL A 84 27.22 -0.14 4.69
N ARG A 85 28.35 0.20 4.05
CA ARG A 85 29.44 -0.76 3.80
C ARG A 85 30.05 -1.33 5.09
N ARG A 86 30.04 -0.57 6.18
CA ARG A 86 30.55 -1.01 7.48
C ARG A 86 29.53 -1.85 8.24
N LEU A 87 28.25 -1.45 8.21
CA LEU A 87 27.17 -2.08 8.95
C LEU A 87 26.68 -3.37 8.28
N ASP A 88 26.72 -3.42 6.95
CA ASP A 88 26.32 -4.54 6.13
C ASP A 88 27.45 -4.98 5.17
N PRO A 89 28.53 -5.56 5.70
CA PRO A 89 29.65 -6.02 4.87
C PRO A 89 29.27 -7.20 3.96
N ALA A 90 28.13 -7.85 4.21
CA ALA A 90 27.64 -8.99 3.44
C ALA A 90 26.66 -8.60 2.32
N GLY A 91 26.21 -7.34 2.25
CA GLY A 91 25.24 -6.88 1.26
C GLY A 91 23.86 -7.54 1.44
N LYS A 92 23.43 -7.69 2.69
CA LYS A 92 22.15 -8.32 3.07
C LYS A 92 21.07 -7.32 3.47
N TRP A 93 21.37 -6.03 3.52
CA TRP A 93 20.37 -5.00 3.79
C TRP A 93 19.63 -4.63 2.52
N ILE A 94 18.32 -4.50 2.63
CA ILE A 94 17.42 -4.09 1.56
C ILE A 94 16.64 -2.88 2.09
N LEU A 95 16.59 -1.81 1.29
CA LEU A 95 15.72 -0.67 1.61
C LEU A 95 14.27 -1.11 1.45
N HIS A 96 13.43 -0.75 2.41
CA HIS A 96 12.01 -1.09 2.44
C HIS A 96 11.29 -0.69 1.13
N GLU A 97 11.56 0.51 0.61
CA GLU A 97 11.04 0.98 -0.68
C GLU A 97 11.48 0.14 -1.91
N ASN A 98 12.51 -0.70 -1.78
CA ASN A 98 13.04 -1.53 -2.86
C ASN A 98 12.64 -3.02 -2.73
N VAL A 99 11.72 -3.35 -1.82
CA VAL A 99 11.26 -4.74 -1.63
C VAL A 99 10.53 -5.26 -2.87
N ASP A 100 9.75 -4.41 -3.55
CA ASP A 100 8.83 -4.83 -4.61
C ASP A 100 9.33 -4.60 -6.04
N ASN A 101 10.29 -3.70 -6.29
CA ASN A 101 10.83 -3.35 -7.63
C ASN A 101 9.78 -3.53 -8.76
N ASP A 102 8.90 -2.53 -8.84
CA ASP A 102 7.55 -2.43 -9.42
C ASP A 102 7.30 -2.81 -10.89
N ASP A 103 8.16 -3.54 -11.59
CA ASP A 103 8.03 -3.65 -13.05
C ASP A 103 6.87 -4.56 -13.54
N ASP A 104 6.19 -5.30 -12.66
CA ASP A 104 5.21 -6.34 -13.06
C ASP A 104 3.77 -6.14 -12.54
N GLN A 105 3.44 -4.99 -11.93
CA GLN A 105 2.08 -4.77 -11.43
C GLN A 105 1.07 -4.40 -12.55
N GLU A 106 0.22 -5.34 -12.96
CA GLU A 106 -0.84 -5.10 -13.96
C GLU A 106 -1.88 -4.08 -13.46
N ALA A 107 -2.16 -2.99 -14.19
CA ALA A 107 -3.21 -2.05 -13.79
C ALA A 107 -4.62 -2.69 -13.77
N VAL A 108 -5.50 -2.26 -12.86
CA VAL A 108 -6.92 -2.66 -12.89
C VAL A 108 -7.60 -2.03 -14.10
N GLU A 109 -8.11 -2.85 -15.01
CA GLU A 109 -8.80 -2.34 -16.20
C GLU A 109 -10.18 -1.75 -15.85
N PRO A 110 -10.50 -0.51 -16.29
CA PRO A 110 -11.78 0.14 -16.01
C PRO A 110 -12.90 -0.34 -16.95
N VAL A 111 -13.27 -1.62 -16.86
CA VAL A 111 -14.31 -2.22 -17.72
C VAL A 111 -15.66 -1.54 -17.50
N GLY A 112 -16.18 -0.89 -18.54
CA GLY A 112 -17.48 -0.20 -18.48
C GLY A 112 -17.44 1.17 -17.78
N VAL A 113 -16.24 1.69 -17.46
CA VAL A 113 -16.01 3.03 -16.90
C VAL A 113 -15.10 3.81 -17.86
N PRO A 114 -15.48 5.02 -18.33
CA PRO A 114 -14.59 5.83 -19.16
C PRO A 114 -13.28 6.14 -18.43
N ALA A 115 -12.14 6.05 -19.12
CA ALA A 115 -10.80 6.22 -18.52
C ALA A 115 -10.66 7.48 -17.66
N SER A 116 -11.07 8.65 -18.20
CA SER A 116 -11.01 9.91 -17.44
C SER A 116 -11.86 9.91 -16.16
N PHE A 117 -12.90 9.08 -16.11
CA PHE A 117 -13.70 8.92 -14.89
C PHE A 117 -13.08 7.89 -13.95
N ALA A 118 -12.48 6.82 -14.48
CA ALA A 118 -11.70 5.87 -13.71
C ALA A 118 -10.51 6.54 -13.00
N ASP A 119 -9.85 7.50 -13.65
CA ASP A 119 -8.77 8.31 -13.05
C ASP A 119 -9.31 9.10 -11.85
N LEU A 120 -10.44 9.80 -12.02
CA LEU A 120 -11.09 10.55 -10.93
C LEU A 120 -11.52 9.66 -9.76
N LEU A 121 -11.93 8.42 -10.02
CA LEU A 121 -12.30 7.45 -8.97
C LEU A 121 -11.07 6.98 -8.19
N GLN A 122 -9.95 6.75 -8.87
CA GLN A 122 -8.67 6.40 -8.22
C GLN A 122 -8.15 7.57 -7.39
N ASP A 123 -8.16 8.78 -7.94
CA ASP A 123 -7.76 10.00 -7.23
C ASP A 123 -8.61 10.16 -5.96
N TRP A 124 -9.94 10.08 -6.10
CA TRP A 124 -10.86 10.17 -4.97
C TRP A 124 -10.60 9.10 -3.91
N LEU A 125 -10.35 7.85 -4.32
CA LEU A 125 -10.06 6.74 -3.39
C LEU A 125 -8.72 6.91 -2.65
N SER A 126 -7.75 7.58 -3.28
CA SER A 126 -6.41 7.81 -2.74
C SER A 126 -6.33 9.00 -1.76
N LEU A 127 -7.39 9.81 -1.67
CA LEU A 127 -7.42 10.92 -0.71
C LEU A 127 -7.65 10.41 0.72
N THR A 128 -6.75 10.79 1.63
CA THR A 128 -6.92 10.57 3.08
C THR A 128 -8.15 11.28 3.64
N SER A 129 -8.67 12.29 2.94
CA SER A 129 -9.92 12.98 3.30
C SER A 129 -11.18 12.25 2.85
N THR A 130 -11.09 11.22 2.03
CA THR A 130 -12.25 10.43 1.56
C THR A 130 -12.70 9.49 2.67
N PRO A 131 -13.90 9.69 3.26
CA PRO A 131 -14.40 8.86 4.36
C PRO A 131 -14.69 7.43 3.90
N ASP A 132 -14.37 6.46 4.75
CA ASP A 132 -14.66 5.06 4.48
C ASP A 132 -16.17 4.79 4.37
N GLU A 133 -17.01 5.60 5.03
CA GLU A 133 -18.47 5.52 4.92
C GLU A 133 -18.97 5.80 3.50
N ASP A 134 -18.35 6.76 2.81
CA ASP A 134 -18.74 7.13 1.44
C ASP A 134 -18.34 6.02 0.46
N VAL A 135 -17.14 5.45 0.64
CA VAL A 135 -16.68 4.30 -0.14
C VAL A 135 -17.57 3.09 0.12
N ALA A 136 -17.85 2.77 1.39
CA ALA A 136 -18.71 1.66 1.81
C ALA A 136 -20.11 1.76 1.21
N ALA A 137 -20.68 2.97 1.15
CA ALA A 137 -21.98 3.21 0.51
C ALA A 137 -21.95 2.92 -1.00
N VAL A 138 -20.83 3.18 -1.69
CA VAL A 138 -20.68 2.91 -3.13
C VAL A 138 -20.46 1.42 -3.40
N VAL A 139 -19.63 0.74 -2.61
CA VAL A 139 -19.30 -0.69 -2.83
C VAL A 139 -20.25 -1.67 -2.14
N GLY A 140 -21.10 -1.19 -1.24
CA GLY A 140 -22.02 -2.04 -0.48
C GLY A 140 -21.32 -2.93 0.55
N TRP A 141 -20.16 -2.51 1.06
CA TRP A 141 -19.41 -3.21 2.12
C TRP A 141 -19.66 -2.55 3.48
N SER A 142 -19.16 -3.16 4.55
CA SER A 142 -19.09 -2.48 5.84
C SER A 142 -17.93 -1.48 5.84
N VAL A 143 -17.98 -0.49 6.73
CA VAL A 143 -16.92 0.50 6.91
C VAL A 143 -15.62 -0.18 7.32
N GLU A 144 -15.70 -1.19 8.19
CA GLU A 144 -14.53 -1.96 8.65
C GLU A 144 -13.88 -2.73 7.50
N GLU A 145 -14.67 -3.26 6.57
CA GLU A 145 -14.14 -3.96 5.41
C GLU A 145 -13.45 -2.99 4.44
N VAL A 146 -13.99 -1.80 4.24
CA VAL A 146 -13.31 -0.75 3.46
C VAL A 146 -12.01 -0.32 4.14
N ALA A 147 -12.04 -0.03 5.43
CA ALA A 147 -10.87 0.37 6.22
C ALA A 147 -9.74 -0.66 6.09
N ARG A 148 -10.06 -1.96 6.16
CA ARG A 148 -9.11 -3.05 5.95
C ARG A 148 -8.41 -3.01 4.59
N HIS A 149 -9.11 -2.62 3.53
CA HIS A 149 -8.54 -2.55 2.18
C HIS A 149 -7.81 -1.23 1.88
N ARG A 150 -8.02 -0.19 2.71
CA ARG A 150 -7.40 1.13 2.56
C ARG A 150 -6.34 1.45 3.62
N GLU A 151 -6.06 0.51 4.52
CA GLU A 151 -4.97 0.62 5.49
C GLU A 151 -3.62 0.68 4.76
N GLU A 152 -2.83 1.71 5.07
CA GLU A 152 -1.44 1.88 4.65
C GLU A 152 -0.51 1.19 5.66
N ASP A 153 0.64 0.68 5.21
CA ASP A 153 1.68 0.03 6.04
C ASP A 153 2.50 1.03 6.89
#